data_AF-A0A9X9Q6G8-F1
#
_entry.id   AF-A0A9X9Q6G8-F1
#
_cell.length_a   1.000
_cell.length_b   1.000
_cell.length_c   1.000
_cell.angle_alpha   90.00
_cell.angle_beta   90.00
_cell.angle_gamma   90.00
#
_symmetry.space_group_name_H-M   'P 1'
#
loop_
_entity.id
_entity.type
_entity.pdbx_description
1 polymer ?
#
loop_
_entity_poly.entity_id
_entity_poly.type
_entity_poly.pdbx_seq_one_letter_code
_entity_poly.pdbx_strand_id
1 'polypeptide(L)'
;MTSPVRQSTSASIKVENPLPYLVTFSTECRVPDISLPSQFVVPANSEGTFSFEFQPLRAGETFGRLTLHNSDLGYYLYELSLKATPALPEKPIHFQAILGSGQSIFAKFINYTRQKTEYYCRTDCQDFHTEKIINAAPGAQGGTEVSV
;
A
#
# COMPACT_ATOMS: atom_id res chain seq x y z
N MET A 1 -12.61 -0.51 -5.64
CA MET A 1 -11.73 -1.43 -4.89
C MET A 1 -11.80 -1.09 -3.42
N THR A 2 -11.67 -2.07 -2.53
CA THR A 2 -11.73 -1.87 -1.08
C THR A 2 -10.57 -2.59 -0.41
N SER A 3 -9.85 -1.93 0.49
CA SER A 3 -8.77 -2.52 1.30
C SER A 3 -8.74 -1.93 2.71
N PRO A 4 -8.42 -2.69 3.75
CA PRO A 4 -8.02 -2.12 5.03
C PRO A 4 -6.76 -1.27 4.92
N VAL A 5 -6.64 -0.23 5.73
CA VAL A 5 -5.40 0.56 5.78
C VAL A 5 -4.20 -0.34 6.10
N ARG A 6 -3.04 0.00 5.50
CA ARG A 6 -1.78 -0.76 5.55
C ARG A 6 -1.82 -2.14 4.88
N GLN A 7 -2.94 -2.54 4.28
CA GLN A 7 -3.02 -3.74 3.45
C GLN A 7 -3.11 -3.38 1.98
N SER A 8 -2.50 -4.20 1.13
CA SER A 8 -2.58 -4.01 -0.31
C SER A 8 -3.63 -4.91 -0.95
N THR A 9 -4.24 -4.40 -2.01
CA THR A 9 -5.16 -5.14 -2.88
C THR A 9 -4.83 -4.80 -4.32
N SER A 10 -4.92 -5.78 -5.22
CA SER A 10 -4.62 -5.58 -6.63
C SER A 10 -5.87 -5.68 -7.49
N ALA A 11 -5.86 -4.97 -8.61
CA ALA A 11 -6.83 -5.13 -9.67
C ALA A 11 -6.12 -5.17 -11.01
N SER A 12 -6.80 -5.74 -12.00
CA SER A 12 -6.29 -5.85 -13.35
C SER A 12 -7.31 -5.40 -14.37
N ILE A 13 -6.80 -4.87 -15.47
CA ILE A 13 -7.56 -4.37 -16.61
C ILE A 13 -7.01 -5.05 -17.85
N LYS A 14 -7.92 -5.58 -18.67
CA LYS A 14 -7.59 -6.15 -19.96
C LYS A 14 -7.56 -5.06 -21.03
N VAL A 15 -6.50 -5.04 -21.83
CA VAL A 15 -6.32 -4.08 -22.93
C VAL A 15 -5.94 -4.86 -24.17
N GLU A 16 -6.73 -4.69 -25.22
CA GLU A 16 -6.49 -5.31 -26.51
C GLU A 16 -5.64 -4.41 -27.41
N ASN A 17 -4.68 -5.01 -28.10
CA ASN A 17 -3.92 -4.38 -29.17
C ASN A 17 -4.33 -5.00 -30.52
N PRO A 18 -5.19 -4.33 -31.30
CA PRO A 18 -5.60 -4.79 -32.63
C PRO A 18 -4.57 -4.53 -33.73
N LEU A 19 -3.44 -3.86 -33.41
CA LEU A 19 -2.44 -3.48 -34.40
C LEU A 19 -1.48 -4.65 -34.68
N PRO A 20 -0.93 -4.73 -35.91
CA PRO A 20 -0.02 -5.80 -36.31
C PRO A 20 1.41 -5.63 -35.76
N TYR A 21 1.61 -4.71 -34.81
CA TYR A 21 2.89 -4.45 -34.15
C TYR A 21 2.67 -4.24 -32.64
N LEU A 22 3.75 -4.35 -31.88
CA LEU A 22 3.76 -4.13 -30.43
C LEU A 22 3.45 -2.67 -30.09
N VAL A 23 2.58 -2.46 -29.10
CA VAL A 23 2.26 -1.13 -28.57
C VAL A 23 2.74 -0.99 -27.13
N THR A 24 3.17 0.22 -26.79
CA THR A 24 3.51 0.59 -25.40
C THR A 24 2.57 1.69 -24.95
N PHE A 25 1.87 1.45 -23.86
CA PHE A 25 1.03 2.42 -23.18
C PHE A 25 1.82 3.11 -22.08
N SER A 26 1.79 4.45 -22.06
CA SER A 26 2.17 5.24 -20.89
C SER A 26 1.02 5.26 -19.90
N THR A 27 1.30 5.02 -18.63
CA THR A 27 0.29 4.95 -17.58
C THR A 27 0.44 6.09 -16.58
N GLU A 28 -0.69 6.65 -16.15
CA GLU A 28 -0.72 7.73 -15.15
C GLU A 28 -1.88 7.52 -14.17
N CYS A 29 -1.60 7.67 -12.88
CA CYS A 29 -2.60 7.83 -11.84
C CYS A 29 -2.10 8.80 -10.78
N ARG A 30 -2.95 9.75 -10.38
CA ARG A 30 -2.61 10.78 -9.38
C ARG A 30 -2.98 10.40 -7.95
N VAL A 31 -3.54 9.21 -7.75
CA VAL A 31 -3.89 8.71 -6.42
C VAL A 31 -2.60 8.24 -5.72
N PRO A 32 -2.23 8.82 -4.57
CA PRO A 32 -0.95 8.52 -3.92
C PRO A 32 -0.84 7.09 -3.39
N ASP A 33 -1.98 6.48 -3.06
CA ASP A 33 -2.08 5.13 -2.52
C ASP A 33 -2.08 4.03 -3.61
N ILE A 34 -1.91 4.41 -4.88
CA ILE A 34 -1.84 3.46 -6.01
C ILE A 34 -0.40 3.30 -6.51
N SER A 35 0.05 2.06 -6.58
CA SER A 35 1.28 1.63 -7.24
C SER A 35 0.95 1.01 -8.60
N LEU A 36 1.62 1.48 -9.65
CA LEU A 36 1.45 0.98 -11.01
C LEU A 36 2.75 1.09 -11.80
N PRO A 37 3.00 0.23 -12.80
CA PRO A 37 4.16 0.37 -13.68
C PRO A 37 3.92 1.53 -14.64
N SER A 38 4.95 2.37 -14.89
CA SER A 38 4.86 3.58 -15.74
C SER A 38 4.63 3.31 -17.23
N GLN A 39 4.94 2.08 -17.67
CA GLN A 39 4.75 1.61 -19.03
C GLN A 39 4.12 0.23 -19.02
N PHE A 40 3.29 -0.02 -20.01
CA PHE A 40 2.61 -1.30 -20.21
C PHE A 40 2.66 -1.70 -21.67
N VAL A 41 3.23 -2.87 -21.96
CA VAL A 41 3.51 -3.33 -23.32
C VAL A 41 2.53 -4.43 -23.70
N VAL A 42 1.90 -4.31 -24.87
CA VAL A 42 0.98 -5.32 -25.41
C VAL A 42 1.49 -5.77 -26.79
N PRO A 43 1.76 -7.08 -26.99
CA PRO A 43 2.18 -7.59 -28.29
C PRO A 43 1.15 -7.36 -29.40
N ALA A 44 1.59 -7.50 -30.66
CA ALA A 44 0.74 -7.38 -31.84
C ALA A 44 -0.45 -8.35 -31.80
N ASN A 45 -1.64 -7.88 -32.22
CA ASN A 45 -2.87 -8.69 -32.33
C ASN A 45 -3.15 -9.56 -31.07
N SER A 46 -2.98 -8.98 -29.88
CA SER A 46 -3.08 -9.71 -28.62
C SER A 46 -3.73 -8.88 -27.51
N GLU A 47 -4.15 -9.56 -26.45
CA GLU A 47 -4.67 -8.94 -25.23
C GLU A 47 -3.60 -8.97 -24.14
N GLY A 48 -3.36 -7.81 -23.52
CA GLY A 48 -2.51 -7.68 -22.34
C GLY A 48 -3.34 -7.48 -21.08
N THR A 49 -2.83 -7.96 -19.95
CA THR A 49 -3.41 -7.69 -18.62
C THR A 49 -2.54 -6.69 -17.86
N PHE A 50 -3.06 -5.48 -17.65
CA PHE A 50 -2.42 -4.45 -16.85
C PHE A 50 -2.85 -4.57 -15.40
N SER A 51 -1.90 -4.76 -14.48
CA SER A 51 -2.15 -4.88 -13.05
C SER A 51 -1.62 -3.67 -12.28
N PHE A 52 -2.40 -3.22 -11.30
CA PHE A 52 -2.02 -2.17 -10.36
C PHE A 52 -2.45 -2.54 -8.95
N GLU A 53 -1.84 -1.89 -7.96
CA GLU A 53 -2.03 -2.20 -6.54
C GLU A 53 -2.46 -0.93 -5.79
N PHE A 54 -3.36 -1.11 -4.83
CA PHE A 54 -3.89 -0.08 -3.95
C PHE A 54 -3.53 -0.43 -2.51
N GLN A 55 -2.76 0.43 -1.84
CA GLN A 55 -2.33 0.26 -0.45
C GLN A 55 -2.59 1.55 0.35
N PRO A 56 -3.81 1.75 0.88
CA PRO A 56 -4.16 2.98 1.58
C PRO A 56 -3.48 3.10 2.94
N LEU A 57 -3.04 4.32 3.29
CA LEU A 57 -2.47 4.62 4.61
C LEU A 57 -3.48 5.27 5.57
N ARG A 58 -4.59 5.78 5.05
CA ARG A 58 -5.64 6.47 5.82
C ARG A 58 -7.01 5.93 5.45
N ALA A 59 -7.89 5.77 6.44
CA ALA A 59 -9.24 5.30 6.22
C ALA A 59 -10.07 6.42 5.56
N GLY A 60 -10.98 6.04 4.67
CA GLY A 60 -11.79 6.98 3.90
C GLY A 60 -12.13 6.47 2.51
N GLU A 61 -12.84 7.29 1.75
CA GLU A 61 -13.16 7.03 0.34
C GLU A 61 -12.37 8.01 -0.54
N THR A 62 -11.78 7.47 -1.60
CA THR A 62 -10.93 8.23 -2.53
C THR A 62 -11.39 7.93 -3.94
N PHE A 63 -11.63 8.98 -4.72
CA PHE A 63 -11.94 8.87 -6.14
C PHE A 63 -10.74 9.32 -6.97
N GLY A 64 -10.48 8.62 -8.06
CA GLY A 64 -9.34 8.88 -8.91
C GLY A 64 -9.55 8.45 -10.35
N ARG A 65 -8.55 8.69 -11.17
CA ARG A 65 -8.54 8.29 -12.57
C ARG A 65 -7.23 7.60 -12.90
N LEU A 66 -7.34 6.47 -13.57
CA LEU A 66 -6.23 5.76 -14.20
C LEU A 66 -6.29 6.00 -15.70
N THR A 67 -5.17 6.43 -16.29
CA THR A 67 -5.06 6.72 -17.71
C THR A 67 -4.01 5.80 -18.32
N LEU A 68 -4.37 5.09 -19.39
CA LEU A 68 -3.42 4.41 -20.27
C LEU A 68 -3.46 5.14 -21.62
N HIS A 69 -2.30 5.54 -22.13
CA HIS A 69 -2.20 6.32 -23.35
C HIS A 69 -1.18 5.70 -24.31
N ASN A 70 -1.56 5.60 -25.58
CA ASN A 70 -0.69 5.23 -26.68
C ASN A 70 -0.97 6.18 -27.86
N SER A 71 0.06 6.54 -28.64
CA SER A 71 -0.09 7.49 -29.76
C SER A 71 -1.05 7.00 -30.84
N ASP A 72 -1.13 5.68 -31.05
CA ASP A 72 -1.86 5.07 -32.16
C ASP A 72 -3.26 4.61 -31.72
N LEU A 73 -3.38 4.14 -30.47
CA LEU A 73 -4.64 3.66 -29.88
C LEU A 73 -5.37 4.71 -29.01
N GLY A 74 -4.75 5.85 -28.76
CA GLY A 74 -5.33 6.95 -27.99
C GLY A 74 -5.35 6.72 -26.48
N TYR A 75 -6.40 7.23 -25.82
CA TYR A 75 -6.54 7.25 -24.37
C TYR A 75 -7.60 6.26 -23.87
N TYR A 76 -7.23 5.47 -22.88
CA TYR A 76 -8.11 4.59 -22.12
C TYR A 76 -8.20 5.14 -20.71
N LEU A 77 -9.38 5.63 -20.34
CA LEU A 77 -9.64 6.31 -19.08
C LEU A 77 -10.51 5.43 -18.19
N TYR A 78 -10.02 5.11 -17.00
CA TYR A 78 -10.74 4.33 -15.99
C TYR A 78 -10.97 5.18 -14.76
N GLU A 79 -12.25 5.29 -14.35
CA GLU A 79 -12.60 5.91 -13.08
C GLU A 79 -12.42 4.90 -11.94
N LEU A 80 -11.74 5.33 -10.88
CA LEU A 80 -11.44 4.51 -9.73
C LEU A 80 -12.26 5.01 -8.55
N SER A 81 -13.10 4.12 -8.00
CA SER A 81 -13.73 4.29 -6.71
C SER A 81 -13.02 3.41 -5.69
N LEU A 82 -12.31 4.02 -4.74
CA LEU A 82 -11.44 3.36 -3.79
C LEU A 82 -11.95 3.58 -2.37
N LYS A 83 -11.95 2.52 -1.57
CA LYS A 83 -12.39 2.56 -0.18
C LYS A 83 -11.33 1.97 0.74
N ALA A 84 -10.88 2.77 1.69
CA ALA A 84 -9.96 2.38 2.74
C ALA A 84 -10.73 2.16 4.05
N THR A 85 -10.81 0.91 4.51
CA THR A 85 -11.44 0.58 5.79
C THR A 85 -10.44 0.72 6.95
N PRO A 86 -10.92 0.85 8.21
CA PRO A 86 -10.03 0.89 9.38
C PRO A 86 -9.05 -0.29 9.44
N ALA A 87 -7.94 -0.08 10.14
CA ALA A 87 -6.89 -1.09 10.27
C ALA A 87 -7.44 -2.33 10.98
N LEU A 88 -7.00 -3.51 10.54
CA LEU A 88 -7.26 -4.72 11.31
C LEU A 88 -6.44 -4.68 12.62
N PRO A 89 -6.93 -5.33 13.69
CA PRO A 89 -6.14 -5.51 14.91
C PRO A 89 -4.80 -6.18 14.61
N GLU A 90 -3.73 -5.63 15.19
CA GLU A 90 -2.40 -6.25 15.13
C GLU A 90 -2.37 -7.51 16.01
N LYS A 91 -1.39 -8.39 15.76
CA LYS A 91 -1.23 -9.62 16.56
C LYS A 91 -0.94 -9.28 18.03
N PRO A 92 -1.58 -9.98 18.98
CA PRO A 92 -1.30 -9.75 20.40
C PRO A 92 0.12 -10.20 20.76
N ILE A 93 0.69 -9.51 21.76
CA ILE A 93 1.95 -9.88 22.38
C ILE A 93 1.64 -10.37 23.78
N HIS A 94 2.15 -11.54 24.11
CA HIS A 94 1.90 -12.18 25.39
C HIS A 94 3.09 -12.00 26.31
N PHE A 95 2.84 -11.42 27.48
CA PHE A 95 3.81 -11.29 28.55
C PHE A 95 3.55 -12.35 29.62
N GLN A 96 4.61 -13.01 30.07
CA GLN A 96 4.61 -14.01 31.12
C GLN A 96 5.86 -13.79 31.98
N ALA A 97 5.66 -13.44 33.24
CA ALA A 97 6.73 -13.18 34.20
C ALA A 97 6.41 -13.87 35.53
N ILE A 98 7.44 -14.33 36.24
CA ILE A 98 7.29 -14.83 37.61
C ILE A 98 7.07 -13.65 38.58
N LEU A 99 6.46 -13.92 39.73
CA LEU A 99 6.24 -12.89 40.75
C LEU A 99 7.56 -12.21 41.14
N GLY A 100 7.57 -10.88 41.12
CA GLY A 100 8.77 -10.08 41.43
C GLY A 100 9.76 -9.93 40.27
N SER A 101 9.43 -10.41 39.06
CA SER A 101 10.23 -10.20 37.85
C SER A 101 9.50 -9.35 36.81
N GLY A 102 10.25 -8.84 35.84
CA GLY A 102 9.73 -8.14 34.66
C GLY A 102 10.12 -8.87 33.38
N GLN A 103 9.41 -8.59 32.30
CA GLN A 103 9.73 -9.10 30.97
C GLN A 103 9.72 -7.94 29.97
N SER A 104 10.67 -7.95 29.05
CA SER A 104 10.73 -7.02 27.92
C SER A 104 10.62 -7.82 26.62
N ILE A 105 9.70 -7.41 25.74
CA ILE A 105 9.48 -8.00 24.43
C ILE A 105 9.40 -6.87 23.41
N PHE A 106 10.00 -7.06 22.24
CA PHE A 106 9.86 -6.12 21.14
C PHE A 106 8.53 -6.28 20.42
N ALA A 107 7.73 -5.23 20.38
CA ALA A 107 6.57 -5.16 19.50
C ALA A 107 6.99 -4.65 18.12
N LYS A 108 6.72 -5.43 17.09
CA LYS A 108 7.13 -5.13 15.72
C LYS A 108 5.96 -4.62 14.89
N PHE A 109 6.18 -3.55 14.15
CA PHE A 109 5.22 -3.03 13.19
C PHE A 109 5.94 -2.50 11.94
N ILE A 110 5.19 -2.21 10.88
CA ILE A 110 5.76 -1.77 9.60
C ILE A 110 5.37 -0.31 9.34
N ASN A 111 6.38 0.53 9.08
CA ASN A 111 6.19 1.86 8.52
C ASN A 111 6.07 1.78 6.99
N TYR A 112 4.88 2.04 6.46
CA TYR A 112 4.62 2.11 5.02
C TYR A 112 4.75 3.52 4.43
N THR A 113 5.00 4.55 5.24
CA THR A 113 5.16 5.92 4.74
C THR A 113 6.47 6.07 3.98
N ARG A 114 6.48 6.80 2.86
CA ARG A 114 7.70 7.07 2.06
C ARG A 114 8.63 8.13 2.67
N GLN A 115 8.40 8.49 3.93
CA GLN A 115 9.09 9.57 4.63
C GLN A 115 9.52 9.11 6.02
N LYS A 116 10.47 9.83 6.61
CA LYS A 116 10.81 9.63 8.01
C LYS A 116 9.59 9.98 8.86
N THR A 117 9.20 9.07 9.74
CA THR A 117 7.95 9.21 10.51
C THR A 117 8.21 8.98 11.99
N GLU A 118 7.63 9.85 12.82
CA GLU A 118 7.63 9.72 14.27
C GLU A 118 6.34 9.04 14.73
N TYR A 119 6.49 7.96 15.48
CA TYR A 119 5.39 7.21 16.09
C TYR A 119 5.33 7.53 17.58
N TYR A 120 4.13 7.86 18.07
CA TYR A 120 3.88 8.07 19.48
C TYR A 120 3.29 6.80 20.08
N CYS A 121 3.98 6.23 21.07
CA CYS A 121 3.52 5.03 21.76
C CYS A 121 2.83 5.43 23.06
N ARG A 122 1.69 4.78 23.33
CA ARG A 122 0.89 5.01 24.53
C ARG A 122 0.39 3.66 25.04
N THR A 123 0.48 3.46 26.35
CA THR A 123 -0.12 2.34 27.07
C THR A 123 -1.28 2.85 27.90
N ASP A 124 -2.31 2.02 28.07
CA ASP A 124 -3.48 2.27 28.89
C ASP A 124 -3.36 1.68 30.31
N CYS A 125 -2.32 0.87 30.54
CA CYS A 125 -2.03 0.21 31.80
C CYS A 125 -0.66 0.65 32.35
N GLN A 126 -0.62 0.96 33.65
CA GLN A 126 0.56 1.50 34.35
C GLN A 126 1.68 0.47 34.53
N ASP A 127 1.37 -0.82 34.44
CA ASP A 127 2.36 -1.89 34.57
C ASP A 127 3.23 -2.02 33.31
N PHE A 128 2.74 -1.53 32.16
CA PHE A 128 3.45 -1.59 30.89
C PHE A 128 4.20 -0.29 30.59
N HIS A 129 5.47 -0.46 30.24
CA HIS A 129 6.38 0.64 29.92
C HIS A 129 6.85 0.50 28.47
N THR A 130 6.92 1.63 27.77
CA THR A 130 7.33 1.70 26.37
C THR A 130 8.02 3.02 26.08
N GLU A 131 8.87 3.06 25.06
CA GLU A 131 9.45 4.32 24.58
C GLU A 131 8.34 5.27 24.11
N LYS A 132 8.40 6.55 24.47
CA LYS A 132 7.32 7.49 24.14
C LYS A 132 7.24 7.82 22.65
N ILE A 133 8.39 7.86 21.98
CA ILE A 133 8.52 8.28 20.58
C ILE A 133 9.52 7.37 19.90
N ILE A 134 9.14 6.87 18.72
CA ILE A 134 10.00 6.03 17.90
C ILE A 134 10.14 6.65 16.52
N ASN A 135 11.37 6.69 16.05
CA ASN A 135 11.69 7.20 14.73
C ASN A 135 11.75 6.04 13.75
N ALA A 136 10.91 6.08 12.73
CA ALA A 136 10.98 5.15 11.61
C ALA A 136 11.66 5.81 10.42
N ALA A 137 12.60 5.10 9.80
CA ALA A 137 13.11 5.46 8.49
C ALA A 137 11.99 5.37 7.43
N PRO A 138 12.12 6.07 6.29
CA PRO A 138 11.23 5.89 5.15
C PRO A 138 11.00 4.41 4.79
N GLY A 139 9.77 4.06 4.48
CA GLY A 139 9.34 2.75 4.01
C GLY A 139 9.85 2.42 2.61
N ALA A 140 10.56 1.31 2.46
CA ALA A 140 10.91 0.71 1.17
C ALA A 140 9.66 0.12 0.46
N GLN A 141 9.79 -0.55 -0.70
CA GLN A 141 8.64 -1.06 -1.47
C GLN A 141 7.68 -1.96 -0.66
N GLY A 142 8.12 -2.59 0.43
CA GLY A 142 7.28 -3.36 1.38
C GLY A 142 7.13 -2.73 2.77
N GLY A 143 7.50 -1.46 2.93
CA GLY A 143 7.62 -0.79 4.22
C GLY A 143 8.94 -1.10 4.94
N THR A 144 9.13 -0.50 6.11
CA THR A 144 10.31 -0.70 6.97
C THR A 144 9.85 -1.20 8.33
N GLU A 145 10.42 -2.32 8.80
CA GLU A 145 10.12 -2.87 10.12
C GLU A 145 10.68 -1.94 11.21
N VAL A 146 9.86 -1.67 12.22
CA VAL A 146 10.17 -0.87 13.39
C VAL A 146 9.85 -1.72 14.62
N SER A 147 10.72 -1.66 15.63
CA SER A 147 10.52 -2.35 16.91
C SER A 147 10.41 -1.33 18.03
N VAL A 148 9.49 -1.58 18.95
CA VAL A 148 9.34 -0.88 20.24
C VAL A 148 9.55 -1.83 21.40
#